data_AF-A0A9W9EJU8-F1
#
_entry.id   AF-A0A9W9EJU8-F1
#
_cell.length_a   1.000
_cell.length_b   1.000
_cell.length_c   1.000
_cell.angle_alpha   90.00
_cell.angle_beta   90.00
_cell.angle_gamma   90.00
#
_symmetry.space_group_name_H-M   'P 1'
#
loop_
_entity.id
_entity.type
_entity.pdbx_description
1 polymer ?
#
loop_
_entity_poly.entity_id
_entity_poly.type
_entity_poly.pdbx_seq_one_letter_code
_entity_poly.pdbx_strand_id
1 'polypeptide(L)'
;MASTETAPARTQNLSTLLENLNTCLGGAASSLPTPRKDAPSDVSIEPPQDGISLLDTKSEILLSYLHNLVFLIIFQLRQTSSKKSTETADKSLGDEAVKKLVELRVFLDRGVRPLEGRLKYQVDKVIKAAEDAERTERPVKSSKSKKATKTDGSDSEEASSDEADSGSDDDSDAEDEEDLDEMAFRPNVGAFAKAKAEPKQLQSKSTKDARDTPNDGIYRPPRIMPTALPTTESERREREDRRPRRSNVIDEFVSAEMSSAPMAEPSIGSTIIDGGRKTKSKRDRDRENERTTYEETNFVRLPKETKKEIAKRGGGRRDTTFGGDEWRGLTEGADRIERLTRRAKSGGAALEKSRKRKANERSDGAGMGEMFDKRRKKIDTWKR
;
A
#
# COMPACT_ATOMS: atom_id res chain seq x y z
N MET A 1 -0.33 -4.68 -74.60
CA MET A 1 -1.36 -5.62 -74.12
C MET A 1 -0.81 -6.30 -72.88
N ALA A 2 -1.27 -5.91 -71.69
CA ALA A 2 -0.95 -6.58 -70.44
C ALA A 2 -2.27 -7.10 -69.87
N SER A 3 -2.40 -8.43 -69.86
CA SER A 3 -3.63 -9.15 -69.61
C SER A 3 -4.10 -9.02 -68.17
N THR A 4 -5.38 -8.71 -68.03
CA THR A 4 -6.16 -8.68 -66.79
C THR A 4 -6.61 -10.10 -66.43
N GLU A 5 -5.87 -10.83 -65.60
CA GLU A 5 -6.24 -12.22 -65.24
C GLU A 5 -6.28 -12.56 -63.74
N THR A 6 -6.20 -11.57 -62.84
CA THR A 6 -6.14 -11.83 -61.38
C THR A 6 -7.47 -11.72 -60.62
N ALA A 7 -8.61 -11.59 -61.31
CA ALA A 7 -9.93 -11.44 -60.66
C ALA A 7 -10.58 -12.73 -60.09
N PRO A 8 -10.47 -13.94 -60.70
CA PRO A 8 -11.35 -15.05 -60.34
C PRO A 8 -10.98 -15.77 -59.03
N ALA A 9 -9.69 -15.79 -58.67
CA ALA A 9 -9.24 -16.43 -57.43
C ALA A 9 -9.71 -15.69 -56.17
N ARG A 10 -9.79 -14.35 -56.22
CA ARG A 10 -10.23 -13.54 -55.08
C ARG A 10 -11.73 -13.69 -54.82
N THR A 11 -12.54 -13.85 -55.88
CA THR A 11 -13.99 -14.04 -55.75
C THR A 11 -14.36 -15.41 -55.20
N GLN A 12 -13.62 -16.47 -55.58
CA GLN A 12 -13.83 -17.82 -55.04
C GLN A 12 -13.49 -17.94 -53.55
N ASN A 13 -12.49 -17.20 -53.08
CA ASN A 13 -12.16 -17.14 -51.65
C ASN A 13 -13.20 -16.38 -50.83
N LEU A 14 -13.91 -15.41 -51.43
CA LEU A 14 -15.00 -14.71 -50.77
C LEU A 14 -16.27 -15.56 -50.71
N SER A 15 -16.60 -16.30 -51.77
CA SER A 15 -17.78 -17.17 -51.78
C SER A 15 -17.66 -18.28 -50.74
N THR A 16 -16.50 -18.93 -50.62
CA THR A 16 -16.26 -19.95 -49.60
C THR A 16 -16.29 -19.38 -48.18
N LEU A 17 -15.79 -18.15 -47.98
CA LEU A 17 -15.87 -17.46 -46.69
C LEU A 17 -17.32 -17.11 -46.32
N LEU A 18 -18.12 -16.64 -47.28
CA LEU A 18 -19.54 -16.36 -47.06
C LEU A 18 -20.35 -17.62 -46.76
N GLU A 19 -20.06 -18.74 -47.44
CA GLU A 19 -20.66 -20.04 -47.14
C GLU A 19 -20.29 -20.51 -45.73
N ASN A 20 -19.02 -20.38 -45.33
CA ASN A 20 -18.57 -20.69 -43.98
C ASN A 20 -19.24 -19.80 -42.91
N LEU A 21 -19.42 -18.51 -43.19
CA LEU A 21 -20.16 -17.63 -42.27
C LEU A 21 -21.62 -18.06 -42.16
N ASN A 22 -22.26 -18.47 -43.25
CA ASN A 22 -23.66 -18.90 -43.24
C ASN A 22 -23.83 -20.23 -42.48
N THR A 23 -22.90 -21.18 -42.63
CA THR A 23 -22.93 -22.44 -41.86
C THR A 23 -22.66 -22.19 -40.37
N CYS A 24 -21.72 -21.30 -40.03
CA CYS A 24 -21.50 -20.89 -38.64
C CYS A 24 -22.71 -20.19 -38.03
N LEU A 25 -23.39 -19.31 -38.78
CA LEU A 25 -24.57 -18.60 -38.29
C LEU A 25 -25.76 -19.56 -38.11
N GLY A 26 -25.94 -20.50 -39.04
CA GLY A 26 -26.96 -21.55 -38.94
C GLY A 26 -26.73 -22.48 -37.74
N GLY A 27 -25.47 -22.88 -37.50
CA GLY A 27 -25.10 -23.68 -36.32
C GLY A 27 -25.24 -22.93 -35.00
N ALA A 28 -25.00 -21.61 -35.00
CA ALA A 28 -25.23 -20.77 -33.82
C ALA A 28 -26.73 -20.60 -33.53
N ALA A 29 -27.56 -20.45 -34.56
CA ALA A 29 -29.02 -20.33 -34.42
C ALA A 29 -29.67 -21.60 -33.84
N SER A 30 -29.18 -22.79 -34.20
CA SER A 30 -29.69 -24.05 -33.63
C SER A 30 -29.21 -24.33 -32.21
N SER A 31 -28.17 -23.62 -31.74
CA SER A 31 -27.62 -23.75 -30.39
C SER A 31 -28.27 -22.76 -29.40
N LEU A 32 -29.15 -21.87 -29.87
CA LEU A 32 -29.84 -20.90 -29.02
C LEU A 32 -31.00 -21.59 -28.26
N PRO A 33 -31.13 -21.37 -26.94
CA PRO A 33 -32.22 -21.96 -26.16
C PRO A 33 -33.61 -21.45 -26.61
N THR A 34 -34.66 -22.16 -26.21
CA THR A 34 -36.04 -21.77 -26.50
C THR A 34 -36.40 -20.43 -25.82
N PRO A 35 -37.29 -19.62 -26.43
CA PRO A 35 -37.56 -18.26 -25.95
C PRO A 35 -38.35 -18.21 -24.63
N ARG A 36 -39.12 -19.25 -24.27
CA ARG A 36 -39.90 -19.31 -23.02
C ARG A 36 -39.47 -20.49 -22.16
N LYS A 37 -39.42 -20.28 -20.84
CA LYS A 37 -39.25 -21.36 -19.86
C LYS A 37 -40.59 -22.08 -19.65
N ASP A 38 -40.61 -23.39 -19.83
CA ASP A 38 -41.73 -24.23 -19.40
C ASP A 38 -41.42 -24.90 -18.03
N ALA A 39 -40.13 -25.01 -17.64
CA ALA A 39 -39.67 -25.50 -16.34
C ALA A 39 -38.61 -24.58 -15.67
N PRO A 40 -38.44 -24.59 -14.33
CA PRO A 40 -37.51 -23.71 -13.61
C PRO A 40 -36.02 -23.98 -13.91
N SER A 41 -35.70 -25.15 -14.46
CA SER A 41 -34.35 -25.55 -14.89
C SER A 41 -33.99 -25.10 -16.31
N ASP A 42 -34.96 -24.60 -17.08
CA ASP A 42 -34.71 -24.25 -18.48
C ASP A 42 -33.97 -22.92 -18.59
N VAL A 43 -32.94 -22.88 -19.44
CA VAL A 43 -32.25 -21.66 -19.81
C VAL A 43 -33.11 -21.00 -20.89
N SER A 44 -33.68 -19.82 -20.60
CA SER A 44 -34.44 -19.03 -21.57
C SER A 44 -33.63 -17.80 -21.96
N ILE A 45 -33.87 -17.32 -23.17
CA ILE A 45 -33.27 -16.10 -23.73
C ILE A 45 -33.81 -14.84 -23.02
N GLU A 46 -35.04 -14.88 -22.49
CA GLU A 46 -35.59 -13.73 -21.78
C GLU A 46 -34.98 -13.59 -20.38
N PRO A 47 -34.58 -12.37 -19.98
CA PRO A 47 -34.01 -12.16 -18.67
C PRO A 47 -35.04 -12.49 -17.58
N PRO A 48 -34.65 -13.20 -16.50
CA PRO A 48 -35.53 -13.44 -15.37
C PRO A 48 -35.97 -12.09 -14.76
N GLN A 49 -37.25 -11.99 -14.35
CA GLN A 49 -37.82 -10.75 -13.80
C GLN A 49 -37.04 -10.23 -12.58
N ASP A 50 -36.38 -11.12 -11.83
CA ASP A 50 -35.50 -10.82 -10.69
C ASP A 50 -34.01 -11.09 -10.99
N GLY A 51 -33.57 -10.83 -12.23
CA GLY A 51 -32.20 -11.02 -12.67
C GLY A 51 -31.23 -9.92 -12.23
N ILE A 52 -29.93 -10.26 -12.17
CA ILE A 52 -28.86 -9.27 -11.98
C ILE A 52 -28.71 -8.47 -13.28
N SER A 53 -29.26 -7.26 -13.30
CA SER A 53 -29.31 -6.36 -14.46
C SER A 53 -27.95 -6.12 -15.15
N LEU A 54 -26.83 -6.12 -14.41
CA LEU A 54 -25.50 -5.92 -15.01
C LEU A 54 -25.09 -7.04 -15.97
N LEU A 55 -25.48 -8.29 -15.70
CA LEU A 55 -25.12 -9.41 -16.56
C LEU A 55 -25.84 -9.32 -17.90
N ASP A 56 -27.11 -8.89 -17.87
CA ASP A 56 -27.96 -8.72 -19.04
C ASP A 56 -27.50 -7.54 -19.91
N THR A 57 -27.25 -6.38 -19.29
CA THR A 57 -26.70 -5.21 -20.00
C THR A 57 -25.35 -5.51 -20.66
N LYS A 58 -24.52 -6.39 -20.08
CA LYS A 58 -23.28 -6.83 -20.71
C LYS A 58 -23.55 -7.62 -22.00
N SER A 59 -24.48 -8.58 -21.97
CA SER A 59 -24.88 -9.32 -23.18
C SER A 59 -25.47 -8.39 -24.23
N GLU A 60 -26.30 -7.42 -23.84
CA GLU A 60 -26.87 -6.43 -24.77
C GLU A 60 -25.80 -5.53 -25.40
N ILE A 61 -24.82 -5.04 -24.62
CA ILE A 61 -23.71 -4.22 -25.14
C ILE A 61 -22.84 -5.05 -26.09
N LEU A 62 -22.56 -6.31 -25.77
CA LEU A 62 -21.80 -7.21 -26.64
C LEU A 62 -22.57 -7.50 -27.93
N LEU A 63 -23.89 -7.72 -27.86
CA LEU A 63 -24.73 -7.93 -29.04
C LEU A 63 -24.76 -6.68 -29.92
N SER A 64 -24.92 -5.49 -29.32
CA SER A 64 -24.83 -4.21 -30.02
C SER A 64 -23.45 -4.02 -30.67
N TYR A 65 -22.37 -4.43 -30.01
CA TYR A 65 -21.02 -4.39 -30.57
C TYR A 65 -20.87 -5.31 -31.78
N LEU A 66 -21.37 -6.56 -31.70
CA LEU A 66 -21.38 -7.49 -32.81
C LEU A 66 -22.24 -6.99 -33.99
N HIS A 67 -23.39 -6.39 -33.70
CA HIS A 67 -24.25 -5.81 -34.73
C HIS A 67 -23.54 -4.69 -35.51
N ASN A 68 -22.89 -3.76 -34.80
CA ASN A 68 -22.13 -2.69 -35.45
C ASN A 68 -20.87 -3.21 -36.19
N LEU A 69 -20.28 -4.31 -35.72
CA LEU A 69 -19.16 -4.96 -36.41
C LEU A 69 -19.61 -5.61 -37.71
N VAL A 70 -20.73 -6.34 -37.70
CA VAL A 70 -21.33 -6.93 -38.90
C VAL A 70 -21.75 -5.84 -39.88
N PHE A 71 -22.30 -4.72 -39.39
CA PHE A 71 -22.61 -3.55 -40.23
C PHE A 71 -21.36 -3.01 -40.94
N LEU A 72 -20.22 -2.94 -40.26
CA LEU A 72 -18.93 -2.54 -40.83
C LEU A 72 -18.44 -3.55 -41.89
N ILE A 73 -18.57 -4.86 -41.63
CA ILE A 73 -18.23 -5.90 -42.60
C ILE A 73 -19.09 -5.77 -43.86
N ILE A 74 -20.41 -5.62 -43.72
CA ILE A 74 -21.33 -5.42 -44.84
C ILE A 74 -20.96 -4.15 -45.62
N PHE A 75 -20.61 -3.08 -44.90
CA PHE A 75 -20.19 -1.81 -45.49
C PHE A 75 -18.90 -1.96 -46.32
N GLN A 76 -17.90 -2.67 -45.80
CA GLN A 76 -16.66 -2.97 -46.53
C GLN A 76 -16.94 -3.83 -47.77
N LEU A 77 -17.79 -4.86 -47.65
CA LEU A 77 -18.18 -5.69 -48.79
C LEU A 77 -18.90 -4.85 -49.86
N ARG A 78 -19.78 -3.93 -49.47
CA ARG A 78 -20.49 -3.02 -50.39
C ARG A 78 -19.56 -2.00 -51.06
N GLN A 79 -18.57 -1.49 -50.34
CA GLN A 79 -17.53 -0.61 -50.92
C GLN A 79 -16.64 -1.36 -51.91
N THR A 80 -16.33 -2.64 -51.65
CA THR A 80 -15.53 -3.45 -52.57
C THR A 80 -16.28 -3.85 -53.83
N SER A 81 -17.61 -4.01 -53.75
CA SER A 81 -18.46 -4.33 -54.91
C SER A 81 -18.87 -3.09 -55.71
N SER A 82 -19.11 -1.94 -55.04
CA SER A 82 -19.47 -0.67 -55.67
C SER A 82 -18.23 0.20 -55.90
N LYS A 83 -17.49 -0.08 -56.98
CA LYS A 83 -16.30 0.69 -57.39
C LYS A 83 -16.62 2.05 -58.04
N LYS A 84 -17.83 2.59 -57.88
CA LYS A 84 -18.29 3.83 -58.53
C LYS A 84 -19.01 4.77 -57.56
N SER A 85 -18.35 5.89 -57.28
CA SER A 85 -18.93 7.25 -57.22
C SER A 85 -20.02 7.59 -56.18
N THR A 86 -19.92 7.12 -54.94
CA THR A 86 -20.71 7.69 -53.82
C THR A 86 -19.85 7.87 -52.57
N GLU A 87 -18.73 8.58 -52.74
CA GLU A 87 -17.63 8.59 -51.77
C GLU A 87 -17.86 9.38 -50.48
N THR A 88 -18.86 10.25 -50.38
CA THR A 88 -18.99 11.17 -49.23
C THR A 88 -19.96 10.67 -48.16
N ALA A 89 -21.16 10.24 -48.53
CA ALA A 89 -22.17 9.77 -47.58
C ALA A 89 -21.82 8.40 -46.98
N ASP A 90 -21.28 7.49 -47.80
CA ASP A 90 -20.91 6.16 -47.34
C ASP A 90 -19.74 6.24 -46.35
N LYS A 91 -18.71 7.05 -46.62
CA LYS A 91 -17.59 7.23 -45.69
C LYS A 91 -18.04 7.78 -44.33
N SER A 92 -18.99 8.73 -44.31
CA SER A 92 -19.58 9.25 -43.05
C SER A 92 -20.26 8.16 -42.23
N LEU A 93 -21.02 7.26 -42.86
CA LEU A 93 -21.70 6.15 -42.18
C LEU A 93 -20.70 5.12 -41.62
N GLY A 94 -19.61 4.87 -42.34
CA GLY A 94 -18.50 4.05 -41.85
C GLY A 94 -17.84 4.65 -40.61
N ASP A 95 -17.55 5.96 -40.66
CA ASP A 95 -16.94 6.68 -39.53
C ASP A 95 -17.87 6.72 -38.31
N GLU A 96 -19.18 6.85 -38.51
CA GLU A 96 -20.18 6.76 -37.43
C GLU A 96 -20.24 5.36 -36.81
N ALA A 97 -20.19 4.29 -37.61
CA ALA A 97 -20.15 2.92 -37.12
C ALA A 97 -18.88 2.65 -36.30
N VAL A 98 -17.73 3.14 -36.77
CA VAL A 98 -16.45 3.06 -36.02
C VAL A 98 -16.54 3.84 -34.71
N LYS A 99 -17.13 5.04 -34.72
CA LYS A 99 -17.32 5.85 -33.51
C LYS A 99 -18.19 5.13 -32.48
N LYS A 100 -19.30 4.51 -32.90
CA LYS A 100 -20.15 3.68 -32.04
C LYS A 100 -19.44 2.43 -31.51
N LEU A 101 -18.59 1.79 -32.33
CA LEU A 101 -17.78 0.65 -31.88
C LEU A 101 -16.76 1.06 -30.80
N VAL A 102 -16.10 2.20 -30.97
CA VAL A 102 -15.18 2.76 -29.96
C VAL A 102 -15.93 3.11 -28.68
N GLU A 103 -17.12 3.70 -28.79
CA GLU A 103 -17.98 4.03 -27.65
C GLU A 103 -18.40 2.76 -26.87
N LEU A 104 -18.92 1.74 -27.56
CA LEU A 104 -19.28 0.44 -26.97
C LEU A 104 -18.06 -0.24 -26.33
N ARG A 105 -16.87 -0.11 -26.93
CA ARG A 105 -15.63 -0.63 -26.36
C ARG A 105 -15.27 0.08 -25.05
N VAL A 106 -15.42 1.39 -24.99
CA VAL A 106 -15.21 2.18 -23.76
C VAL A 106 -16.21 1.77 -22.68
N PHE A 107 -17.47 1.52 -23.03
CA PHE A 107 -18.46 1.02 -22.06
C PHE A 107 -18.08 -0.34 -21.48
N LEU A 108 -17.63 -1.28 -22.31
CA LEU A 108 -17.16 -2.59 -21.83
C LEU A 108 -15.93 -2.45 -20.92
N ASP A 109 -14.91 -1.71 -21.35
CA ASP A 109 -13.63 -1.67 -20.64
C ASP A 109 -13.66 -0.78 -19.39
N ARG A 110 -14.31 0.39 -19.45
CA ARG A 110 -14.31 1.36 -18.34
C ARG A 110 -15.56 1.25 -17.47
N GLY A 111 -16.69 0.84 -18.03
CA GLY A 111 -17.98 0.74 -17.34
C GLY A 111 -18.21 -0.65 -16.74
N VAL A 112 -18.26 -1.68 -17.59
CA VAL A 112 -18.68 -3.03 -17.19
C VAL A 112 -17.59 -3.74 -16.36
N ARG A 113 -16.32 -3.73 -16.79
CA ARG A 113 -15.22 -4.43 -16.07
C ARG A 113 -15.11 -4.14 -14.56
N PRO A 114 -15.13 -2.88 -14.06
CA PRO A 114 -15.04 -2.64 -12.62
C PRO A 114 -16.28 -3.10 -11.85
N LEU A 115 -17.45 -3.11 -12.50
CA LEU A 115 -18.70 -3.58 -11.90
C LEU A 115 -18.74 -5.12 -11.84
N GLU A 116 -18.17 -5.81 -12.83
CA GLU A 116 -18.00 -7.27 -12.80
C GLU A 116 -17.16 -7.73 -11.61
N GLY A 117 -16.08 -7.03 -11.28
CA GLY A 117 -15.28 -7.39 -10.10
C GLY A 117 -16.07 -7.31 -8.80
N ARG A 118 -16.92 -6.29 -8.66
CA ARG A 118 -17.81 -6.13 -7.49
C ARG A 118 -18.94 -7.15 -7.49
N LEU A 119 -19.52 -7.42 -8.66
CA LEU A 119 -20.60 -8.39 -8.80
C LEU A 119 -20.10 -9.80 -8.52
N LYS A 120 -18.90 -10.16 -9.02
CA LYS A 120 -18.26 -11.44 -8.73
C LYS A 120 -18.15 -11.65 -7.22
N TYR A 121 -17.64 -10.66 -6.50
CA TYR A 121 -17.54 -10.74 -5.04
C TYR A 121 -18.92 -10.91 -4.37
N GLN A 122 -19.96 -10.23 -4.86
CA GLN A 122 -21.32 -10.38 -4.34
C GLN A 122 -21.89 -11.77 -4.61
N VAL A 123 -21.69 -12.30 -5.82
CA VAL A 123 -22.10 -13.65 -6.22
C VAL A 123 -21.35 -14.69 -5.38
N ASP A 124 -20.03 -14.60 -5.27
CA ASP A 124 -19.20 -15.51 -4.46
C ASP A 124 -19.64 -15.49 -2.98
N LYS A 125 -20.00 -14.31 -2.45
CA LYS A 125 -20.51 -14.17 -1.09
C LYS A 125 -21.87 -14.85 -0.90
N VAL A 126 -22.78 -14.73 -1.86
CA VAL A 126 -24.11 -15.36 -1.82
C VAL A 126 -23.99 -16.87 -1.99
N ILE A 127 -23.14 -17.34 -2.92
CA ILE A 127 -22.85 -18.77 -3.11
C ILE A 127 -22.28 -19.35 -1.83
N LYS A 128 -21.27 -18.70 -1.23
CA LYS A 128 -20.68 -19.17 0.03
C LYS A 128 -21.70 -19.21 1.16
N ALA A 129 -22.57 -18.21 1.27
CA ALA A 129 -23.64 -18.20 2.27
C ALA A 129 -24.67 -19.32 2.02
N ALA A 130 -24.98 -19.64 0.77
CA ALA A 130 -25.86 -20.75 0.39
C ALA A 130 -25.20 -22.11 0.67
N GLU A 131 -23.92 -22.28 0.35
CA GLU A 131 -23.13 -23.49 0.68
C GLU A 131 -23.01 -23.69 2.19
N ASP A 132 -22.77 -22.63 2.96
CA ASP A 132 -22.75 -22.67 4.42
C ASP A 132 -24.13 -23.03 4.99
N ALA A 133 -25.22 -22.48 4.41
CA ALA A 133 -26.58 -22.83 4.79
C ALA A 133 -26.89 -24.31 4.47
N GLU A 134 -26.54 -24.79 3.27
CA GLU A 134 -26.71 -26.19 2.88
C GLU A 134 -25.87 -27.11 3.79
N ARG A 135 -24.66 -26.71 4.18
CA ARG A 135 -23.82 -27.45 5.13
C ARG A 135 -24.41 -27.50 6.53
N THR A 136 -25.11 -26.45 6.97
CA THR A 136 -25.84 -26.46 8.25
C THR A 136 -27.15 -27.26 8.18
N GLU A 137 -27.80 -27.28 7.01
CA GLU A 137 -29.03 -28.03 6.76
C GLU A 137 -28.79 -29.51 6.44
N ARG A 138 -27.57 -29.91 6.06
CA ARG A 138 -27.14 -31.31 6.02
C ARG A 138 -26.92 -31.80 7.46
N PRO A 139 -27.86 -32.53 8.08
CA PRO A 139 -27.64 -33.06 9.41
C PRO A 139 -26.48 -34.06 9.33
N VAL A 140 -25.49 -33.87 10.20
CA VAL A 140 -24.39 -34.81 10.46
C VAL A 140 -24.95 -36.21 10.72
N LYS A 141 -25.06 -37.01 9.67
CA LYS A 141 -25.20 -38.46 9.74
C LYS A 141 -23.81 -39.08 9.64
N SER A 142 -23.10 -39.12 10.76
CA SER A 142 -22.26 -40.26 11.15
C SER A 142 -21.48 -40.00 12.44
N SER A 143 -21.54 -41.00 13.33
CA SER A 143 -20.72 -41.25 14.51
C SER A 143 -20.99 -40.42 15.79
N LYS A 144 -22.00 -40.87 16.55
CA LYS A 144 -21.91 -40.93 18.02
C LYS A 144 -22.05 -42.38 18.47
N SER A 145 -21.03 -42.90 19.14
CA SER A 145 -21.13 -43.88 20.23
C SER A 145 -19.73 -44.13 20.79
N LYS A 146 -19.42 -44.23 22.08
CA LYS A 146 -20.11 -44.15 23.38
C LYS A 146 -18.98 -43.96 24.43
N LYS A 147 -19.12 -43.03 25.37
CA LYS A 147 -19.42 -43.22 26.81
C LYS A 147 -18.28 -43.83 27.66
N ALA A 148 -17.91 -43.08 28.70
CA ALA A 148 -17.04 -43.46 29.82
C ALA A 148 -17.61 -44.62 30.68
N THR A 149 -16.74 -45.46 31.25
CA THR A 149 -16.45 -45.59 32.71
C THR A 149 -15.71 -46.92 32.98
N LYS A 150 -14.69 -46.83 33.85
CA LYS A 150 -13.86 -47.89 34.44
C LYS A 150 -14.66 -49.04 35.07
N THR A 151 -14.21 -50.28 34.88
CA THR A 151 -14.01 -51.31 35.93
C THR A 151 -13.13 -52.46 35.41
N ASP A 152 -12.37 -53.01 36.35
CA ASP A 152 -11.36 -54.07 36.36
C ASP A 152 -11.82 -55.48 35.89
N GLY A 153 -10.87 -56.35 35.49
CA GLY A 153 -11.07 -57.81 35.42
C GLY A 153 -10.76 -58.54 34.10
N SER A 154 -9.52 -59.03 33.96
CA SER A 154 -9.06 -60.37 33.54
C SER A 154 -9.76 -61.20 32.44
N ASP A 155 -8.91 -61.66 31.51
CA ASP A 155 -8.79 -63.03 30.94
C ASP A 155 -9.41 -63.41 29.56
N SER A 156 -8.49 -63.86 28.70
CA SER A 156 -8.52 -64.96 27.72
C SER A 156 -9.45 -64.99 26.47
N GLU A 157 -8.77 -64.87 25.32
CA GLU A 157 -8.69 -65.84 24.20
C GLU A 157 -9.73 -65.88 23.03
N GLU A 158 -9.13 -66.13 21.85
CA GLU A 158 -9.65 -66.73 20.59
C GLU A 158 -10.26 -65.85 19.46
N ALA A 159 -9.41 -65.71 18.41
CA ALA A 159 -9.63 -66.00 16.98
C ALA A 159 -10.68 -65.23 16.13
N SER A 160 -10.20 -64.53 15.08
CA SER A 160 -10.15 -65.07 13.69
C SER A 160 -9.78 -64.00 12.64
N SER A 161 -8.66 -64.25 11.94
CA SER A 161 -8.36 -64.05 10.50
C SER A 161 -9.05 -62.94 9.68
N ASP A 162 -8.27 -62.00 9.10
CA ASP A 162 -7.63 -62.15 7.77
C ASP A 162 -7.11 -60.78 7.21
N GLU A 163 -5.78 -60.74 7.02
CA GLU A 163 -4.99 -60.37 5.83
C GLU A 163 -5.00 -59.00 5.11
N ALA A 164 -3.76 -58.70 4.65
CA ALA A 164 -3.24 -57.76 3.64
C ALA A 164 -3.09 -56.27 4.02
N ASP A 165 -1.90 -55.75 4.38
CA ASP A 165 -0.60 -55.60 3.65
C ASP A 165 -0.41 -54.14 3.16
N SER A 166 0.57 -53.43 3.72
CA SER A 166 1.66 -52.79 2.99
C SER A 166 2.51 -51.96 3.97
N GLY A 167 3.76 -52.39 4.18
CA GLY A 167 4.74 -51.71 5.03
C GLY A 167 5.58 -50.67 4.31
N SER A 168 6.15 -49.76 5.11
CA SER A 168 7.52 -49.26 4.93
C SER A 168 7.91 -48.51 6.21
N ASP A 169 8.87 -49.07 6.94
CA ASP A 169 9.71 -48.38 7.92
C ASP A 169 10.50 -47.24 7.23
N ASP A 170 10.81 -46.15 7.94
CA ASP A 170 12.18 -45.89 8.44
C ASP A 170 12.35 -44.47 9.05
N ASP A 171 13.07 -44.49 10.17
CA ASP A 171 13.93 -43.50 10.84
C ASP A 171 13.46 -42.16 11.49
N SER A 172 13.49 -42.22 12.83
CA SER A 172 14.16 -41.35 13.83
C SER A 172 14.61 -39.92 13.48
N ASP A 173 14.22 -38.92 14.28
CA ASP A 173 14.99 -38.43 15.45
C ASP A 173 14.26 -37.27 16.18
N ALA A 174 14.69 -37.02 17.43
CA ALA A 174 14.20 -36.09 18.47
C ALA A 174 13.81 -34.65 18.00
N GLU A 175 12.93 -33.91 18.66
CA GLU A 175 13.16 -33.22 19.96
C GLU A 175 11.84 -32.76 20.62
N ASP A 176 11.90 -32.64 21.94
CA ASP A 176 10.83 -32.22 22.87
C ASP A 176 10.20 -30.85 22.51
N GLU A 177 8.90 -30.84 22.21
CA GLU A 177 8.07 -29.65 22.36
C GLU A 177 6.96 -29.94 23.38
N GLU A 178 7.04 -29.25 24.51
CA GLU A 178 6.07 -29.24 25.59
C GLU A 178 4.65 -29.10 25.03
N ASP A 179 3.74 -30.02 25.41
CA ASP A 179 2.31 -29.96 25.14
C ASP A 179 1.68 -28.67 25.72
N LEU A 180 1.82 -27.57 25.01
CA LEU A 180 1.06 -26.35 25.24
C LEU A 180 -0.35 -26.57 24.68
N ASP A 181 -1.30 -26.82 25.58
CA ASP A 181 -2.72 -27.02 25.27
C ASP A 181 -3.27 -25.88 24.37
N GLU A 182 -3.34 -26.16 23.07
CA GLU A 182 -3.77 -25.27 21.99
C GLU A 182 -5.24 -24.81 22.15
N MET A 183 -5.97 -25.34 23.15
CA MET A 183 -7.33 -24.92 23.53
C MET A 183 -7.37 -23.90 24.68
N ALA A 184 -6.25 -23.59 25.33
CA ALA A 184 -6.15 -22.53 26.33
C ALA A 184 -6.18 -21.12 25.71
N PHE A 185 -5.93 -20.99 24.41
CA PHE A 185 -5.96 -19.73 23.66
C PHE A 185 -7.29 -19.43 22.96
N ARG A 186 -8.41 -19.99 23.46
CA ARG A 186 -9.74 -19.62 22.97
C ARG A 186 -10.24 -18.36 23.70
N PRO A 187 -10.73 -17.32 22.99
CA PRO A 187 -11.26 -16.13 23.64
C PRO A 187 -12.47 -16.50 24.52
N ASN A 188 -12.48 -15.97 25.74
CA ASN A 188 -13.45 -16.30 26.78
C ASN A 188 -14.85 -15.73 26.43
N VAL A 189 -15.68 -16.54 25.78
CA VAL A 189 -17.04 -16.17 25.31
C VAL A 189 -18.02 -15.86 26.46
N GLY A 190 -17.69 -16.23 27.70
CA GLY A 190 -18.49 -15.92 28.89
C GLY A 190 -18.52 -14.44 29.28
N ALA A 191 -17.57 -13.63 28.80
CA ALA A 191 -17.56 -12.19 29.04
C ALA A 191 -18.59 -11.43 28.16
N PHE A 192 -18.98 -12.01 27.02
CA PHE A 192 -19.96 -11.41 26.11
C PHE A 192 -21.42 -11.68 26.52
N ALA A 193 -21.69 -12.73 27.29
CA ALA A 193 -23.04 -13.07 27.74
C ALA A 193 -23.53 -12.22 28.94
N LYS A 194 -22.68 -11.35 29.50
CA LYS A 194 -23.02 -10.49 30.65
C LYS A 194 -23.47 -9.09 30.21
N ALA A 195 -24.38 -9.04 29.25
CA ALA A 195 -25.07 -7.82 28.84
C ALA A 195 -26.60 -8.00 28.90
N LYS A 196 -27.10 -8.54 30.02
CA LYS A 196 -28.52 -8.45 30.40
C LYS A 196 -28.72 -8.78 31.89
N ALA A 197 -28.43 -7.81 32.75
CA ALA A 197 -28.98 -7.68 34.11
C ALA A 197 -28.69 -6.26 34.65
N GLU A 198 -29.69 -5.70 35.34
CA GLU A 198 -29.89 -4.31 35.75
C GLU A 198 -28.95 -3.74 36.86
N PRO A 199 -28.99 -2.41 37.15
CA PRO A 199 -27.84 -1.64 37.57
C PRO A 199 -27.62 -1.62 39.09
N LYS A 200 -26.35 -1.56 39.51
CA LYS A 200 -25.95 -1.04 40.82
C LYS A 200 -25.08 0.20 40.65
N GLN A 201 -25.55 1.30 41.23
CA GLN A 201 -24.91 2.60 41.32
C GLN A 201 -23.51 2.49 41.92
N LEU A 202 -22.50 3.05 41.25
CA LEU A 202 -21.30 3.60 41.90
C LEU A 202 -20.82 4.85 41.15
N GLN A 203 -20.37 5.81 41.94
CA GLN A 203 -20.34 7.24 41.66
C GLN A 203 -19.12 7.73 40.85
N SER A 204 -19.39 8.76 40.05
CA SER A 204 -18.55 9.90 39.64
C SER A 204 -17.02 9.83 39.74
N LYS A 205 -16.35 10.05 38.60
CA LYS A 205 -15.33 11.11 38.45
C LYS A 205 -15.17 11.50 36.98
N SER A 206 -15.23 12.80 36.76
CA SER A 206 -15.28 13.52 35.49
C SER A 206 -13.91 13.73 34.85
N THR A 207 -13.79 13.51 33.54
CA THR A 207 -12.96 14.35 32.64
C THR A 207 -13.58 14.38 31.25
N LYS A 208 -13.69 15.60 30.71
CA LYS A 208 -14.32 15.99 29.45
C LYS A 208 -13.50 15.55 28.24
N ASP A 209 -14.17 14.93 27.27
CA ASP A 209 -14.20 15.31 25.84
C ASP A 209 -14.59 14.09 24.98
N ALA A 210 -15.88 13.89 24.77
CA ALA A 210 -16.40 13.12 23.65
C ALA A 210 -17.73 13.75 23.22
N ARG A 211 -17.70 14.38 22.05
CA ARG A 211 -18.83 15.03 21.41
C ARG A 211 -19.88 13.99 21.02
N ASP A 212 -21.11 14.28 21.40
CA ASP A 212 -22.39 13.89 20.81
C ASP A 212 -22.36 12.74 19.79
N THR A 213 -22.71 11.53 20.24
CA THR A 213 -23.39 10.57 19.38
C THR A 213 -24.87 10.59 19.75
N PRO A 214 -25.81 10.93 18.84
CA PRO A 214 -27.22 10.73 19.10
C PRO A 214 -27.47 9.23 19.33
N ASN A 215 -28.37 8.89 20.26
CA ASN A 215 -28.87 7.53 20.51
C ASN A 215 -29.72 7.04 19.32
N ASP A 216 -29.09 6.96 18.15
CA ASP A 216 -29.61 6.26 16.99
C ASP A 216 -29.07 4.83 17.15
N GLY A 217 -29.94 3.82 17.27
CA GLY A 217 -29.60 2.42 17.58
C GLY A 217 -28.74 1.70 16.52
N ILE A 218 -27.99 2.47 15.74
CA ILE A 218 -27.16 2.10 14.61
C ILE A 218 -25.72 1.98 15.11
N TYR A 219 -25.28 0.74 15.29
CA TYR A 219 -23.91 0.44 15.67
C TYR A 219 -22.92 0.99 14.64
N ARG A 220 -22.05 1.90 15.08
CA ARG A 220 -20.93 2.41 14.29
C ARG A 220 -19.64 1.77 14.80
N PRO A 221 -18.91 1.01 13.97
CA PRO A 221 -17.66 0.39 14.38
C PRO A 221 -16.62 1.46 14.76
N PRO A 222 -15.74 1.15 15.73
CA PRO A 222 -14.73 2.09 16.19
C PRO A 222 -13.76 2.43 15.06
N ARG A 223 -13.49 3.73 14.88
CA ARG A 223 -12.48 4.20 13.93
C ARG A 223 -11.10 4.05 14.56
N ILE A 224 -10.41 2.95 14.26
CA ILE A 224 -9.05 2.70 14.70
C ILE A 224 -8.11 3.60 13.87
N MET A 225 -7.37 4.48 14.54
CA MET A 225 -6.28 5.19 13.89
C MET A 225 -5.14 4.21 13.63
N PRO A 226 -4.49 4.26 12.44
CA PRO A 226 -3.38 3.36 12.14
C PRO A 226 -2.24 3.59 13.13
N THR A 227 -2.03 2.62 14.03
CA THR A 227 -0.84 2.49 14.86
C THR A 227 0.23 1.77 14.04
N ALA A 228 1.34 2.44 13.76
CA ALA A 228 2.48 1.83 13.09
C ALA A 228 3.06 0.71 13.97
N LEU A 229 3.42 -0.42 13.36
CA LEU A 229 4.12 -1.50 14.07
C LEU A 229 5.51 -1.01 14.53
N PRO A 230 6.00 -1.45 15.70
CA PRO A 230 7.36 -1.17 16.12
C PRO A 230 8.34 -1.95 15.24
N THR A 231 8.83 -1.31 14.18
CA THR A 231 9.94 -1.82 13.38
C THR A 231 11.26 -1.32 13.99
N THR A 232 12.35 -2.09 13.87
CA THR A 232 13.68 -1.67 14.38
C THR A 232 14.16 -0.35 13.77
N GLU A 233 13.65 0.01 12.59
CA GLU A 233 13.86 1.32 11.98
C GLU A 233 13.12 2.45 12.69
N SER A 234 11.94 2.20 13.26
CA SER A 234 11.16 3.22 13.95
C SER A 234 11.81 3.64 15.28
N GLU A 235 12.40 2.69 16.02
CA GLU A 235 13.19 3.00 17.22
C GLU A 235 14.46 3.81 16.90
N ARG A 236 15.14 3.47 15.79
CA ARG A 236 16.32 4.22 15.33
C ARG A 236 15.95 5.65 14.93
N ARG A 237 14.85 5.82 14.18
CA ARG A 237 14.32 7.14 13.80
C ARG A 237 13.87 7.94 15.02
N GLU A 238 13.19 7.31 15.99
CA GLU A 238 12.76 7.99 17.23
C GLU A 238 13.97 8.47 18.05
N ARG A 239 15.06 7.69 18.09
CA ARG A 239 16.30 8.09 18.76
C ARG A 239 17.00 9.25 18.03
N GLU A 240 16.89 9.34 16.71
CA GLU A 240 17.42 10.45 15.92
C GLU A 240 16.58 11.72 16.09
N ASP A 241 15.25 11.62 16.12
CA ASP A 241 14.34 12.74 16.38
C ASP A 241 14.49 13.31 17.80
N ARG A 242 14.92 12.48 18.76
CA ARG A 242 15.26 12.90 20.13
C ARG A 242 16.60 13.64 20.24
N ARG A 243 17.43 13.68 19.19
CA ARG A 243 18.70 14.41 19.25
C ARG A 243 18.43 15.91 19.22
N PRO A 244 19.09 16.71 20.09
CA PRO A 244 18.94 18.15 20.05
C PRO A 244 19.39 18.65 18.68
N ARG A 245 18.48 19.36 17.98
CA ARG A 245 18.73 19.86 16.63
C ARG A 245 19.96 20.76 16.65
N ARG A 246 20.91 20.47 15.75
CA ARG A 246 22.10 21.29 15.52
C ARG A 246 21.67 22.68 15.02
N SER A 247 22.40 23.72 15.40
CA SER A 247 22.15 25.06 14.89
C SER A 247 22.69 25.17 13.46
N ASN A 248 21.82 25.49 12.50
CA ASN A 248 22.17 25.62 11.09
C ASN A 248 23.36 26.56 10.84
N VAL A 249 23.44 27.69 11.56
CA VAL A 249 24.53 28.67 11.42
C VAL A 249 25.91 28.09 11.77
N ILE A 250 25.99 27.27 12.83
CA ILE A 250 27.26 26.60 13.19
C ILE A 250 27.62 25.56 12.13
N ASP A 251 26.62 24.83 11.62
CA ASP A 251 26.86 23.81 10.60
C ASP A 251 27.37 24.44 9.30
N GLU A 252 26.79 25.57 8.89
CA GLU A 252 27.24 26.38 7.77
C GLU A 252 28.67 26.89 7.98
N PHE A 253 28.95 27.52 9.12
CA PHE A 253 30.29 27.98 9.48
C PHE A 253 31.33 26.85 9.46
N VAL A 254 30.97 25.69 10.01
CA VAL A 254 31.87 24.52 9.99
C VAL A 254 32.09 24.03 8.56
N SER A 255 31.04 23.98 7.74
CA SER A 255 31.12 23.48 6.36
C SER A 255 31.85 24.43 5.41
N ALA A 256 31.69 25.74 5.56
CA ALA A 256 32.22 26.74 4.65
C ALA A 256 33.59 27.27 5.07
N GLU A 257 33.81 27.49 6.38
CA GLU A 257 35.02 28.18 6.87
C GLU A 257 36.02 27.24 7.55
N MET A 258 35.54 26.27 8.33
CA MET A 258 36.44 25.39 9.11
C MET A 258 36.82 24.10 8.36
N SER A 259 35.96 23.63 7.47
CA SER A 259 36.16 22.40 6.70
C SER A 259 36.87 22.72 5.41
N SER A 260 37.95 21.98 5.12
CA SER A 260 38.64 22.04 3.82
C SER A 260 37.98 21.16 2.76
N ALA A 261 36.88 20.48 3.08
CA ALA A 261 36.19 19.59 2.15
C ALA A 261 35.41 20.42 1.11
N PRO A 262 35.50 20.09 -0.19
CA PRO A 262 34.73 20.79 -1.22
C PRO A 262 33.24 20.53 -1.04
N MET A 263 32.44 21.59 -1.12
CA MET A 263 30.98 21.49 -1.09
C MET A 263 30.42 21.39 -2.50
N ALA A 264 29.45 20.49 -2.70
CA ALA A 264 28.76 20.36 -3.98
C ALA A 264 27.74 21.49 -4.13
N GLU A 265 28.08 22.48 -4.95
CA GLU A 265 27.15 23.55 -5.33
C GLU A 265 26.35 23.18 -6.57
N PRO A 266 25.04 23.49 -6.61
CA PRO A 266 24.21 23.25 -7.78
C PRO A 266 24.57 24.22 -8.91
N SER A 267 24.28 23.81 -10.15
CA SER A 267 24.33 24.72 -11.29
C SER A 267 23.41 25.93 -11.08
N ILE A 268 23.89 27.12 -11.45
CA ILE A 268 23.21 28.41 -11.20
C ILE A 268 21.75 28.39 -11.67
N GLY A 269 21.48 27.75 -12.81
CA GLY A 269 20.14 27.67 -13.40
C GLY A 269 19.19 26.64 -12.76
N SER A 270 19.68 25.63 -12.02
CA SER A 270 18.83 24.58 -11.47
C SER A 270 18.11 24.99 -10.18
N THR A 271 18.54 26.10 -9.57
CA THR A 271 17.97 26.63 -8.33
C THR A 271 16.76 27.53 -8.55
N ILE A 272 16.51 27.97 -9.78
CA ILE A 272 15.46 28.94 -10.12
C ILE A 272 14.13 28.22 -10.38
N ILE A 273 13.05 28.67 -9.74
CA ILE A 273 11.68 28.14 -9.90
C ILE A 273 10.77 29.24 -10.49
N ASP A 274 9.71 28.81 -11.18
CA ASP A 274 8.64 29.67 -11.69
C ASP A 274 9.14 30.83 -12.56
N GLY A 275 10.19 30.58 -13.36
CA GLY A 275 10.78 31.57 -14.26
C GLY A 275 11.45 32.75 -13.54
N GLY A 276 12.02 32.55 -12.35
CA GLY A 276 12.74 33.59 -11.62
C GLY A 276 11.96 34.20 -10.45
N ARG A 277 10.69 33.83 -10.26
CA ARG A 277 9.89 34.34 -9.13
C ARG A 277 10.36 33.82 -7.78
N LYS A 278 10.99 32.64 -7.75
CA LYS A 278 11.47 32.00 -6.53
C LYS A 278 12.80 31.31 -6.78
N THR A 279 13.65 31.26 -5.77
CA THR A 279 14.90 30.49 -5.75
C THR A 279 14.84 29.44 -4.64
N LYS A 280 15.41 28.26 -4.88
CA LYS A 280 15.44 27.15 -3.92
C LYS A 280 16.46 27.43 -2.83
N SER A 281 16.01 27.44 -1.56
CA SER A 281 16.91 27.35 -0.40
C SER A 281 17.72 26.06 -0.41
N LYS A 282 18.91 26.04 0.21
CA LYS A 282 19.67 24.81 0.49
C LYS A 282 18.77 23.72 1.11
N ARG A 283 17.93 24.08 2.08
CA ARG A 283 16.98 23.15 2.74
C ARG A 283 15.89 22.63 1.81
N ASP A 284 15.45 23.44 0.85
CA ASP A 284 14.44 23.03 -0.12
C ASP A 284 15.05 22.08 -1.16
N ARG A 285 16.31 22.30 -1.54
CA ARG A 285 17.08 21.40 -2.42
C ARG A 285 17.29 20.04 -1.76
N ASP A 286 17.69 20.02 -0.49
CA ASP A 286 17.90 18.77 0.25
C ASP A 286 16.61 17.94 0.31
N ARG A 287 15.46 18.58 0.55
CA ARG A 287 14.16 17.91 0.57
C ARG A 287 13.74 17.37 -0.81
N GLU A 288 14.02 18.11 -1.88
CA GLU A 288 13.76 17.64 -3.24
C GLU A 288 14.66 16.45 -3.58
N ASN A 289 15.93 16.49 -3.19
CA ASN A 289 16.86 15.37 -3.33
C ASN A 289 16.40 14.14 -2.51
N GLU A 290 15.90 14.33 -1.28
CA GLU A 290 15.28 13.26 -0.48
C GLU A 290 14.05 12.68 -1.19
N ARG A 291 13.26 13.52 -1.86
CA ARG A 291 12.11 13.08 -2.65
C ARG A 291 12.56 12.30 -3.88
N THR A 292 13.53 12.80 -4.65
CA THR A 292 14.01 12.12 -5.87
C THR A 292 14.68 10.81 -5.52
N THR A 293 15.53 10.78 -4.48
CA THR A 293 16.14 9.54 -4.00
C THR A 293 15.08 8.52 -3.60
N TYR A 294 14.02 8.92 -2.89
CA TYR A 294 12.90 8.02 -2.60
C TYR A 294 12.16 7.53 -3.85
N GLU A 295 11.88 8.44 -4.80
CA GLU A 295 11.20 8.10 -6.06
C GLU A 295 12.04 7.15 -6.93
N GLU A 296 13.37 7.31 -6.92
CA GLU A 296 14.34 6.47 -7.62
C GLU A 296 14.55 5.12 -6.93
N THR A 297 14.65 5.08 -5.60
CA THR A 297 14.82 3.82 -4.86
C THR A 297 13.57 2.96 -4.92
N ASN A 298 12.38 3.58 -4.88
CA ASN A 298 11.12 2.86 -4.81
C ASN A 298 10.41 2.80 -6.17
N PHE A 299 10.99 3.40 -7.23
CA PHE A 299 10.45 3.48 -8.59
C PHE A 299 8.97 3.93 -8.68
N VAL A 300 8.53 4.75 -7.72
CA VAL A 300 7.15 5.23 -7.61
C VAL A 300 7.15 6.73 -7.35
N ARG A 301 6.40 7.48 -8.17
CA ARG A 301 6.26 8.93 -7.99
C ARG A 301 5.34 9.26 -6.82
N LEU A 302 5.79 10.16 -5.95
CA LEU A 302 4.95 10.69 -4.89
C LEU A 302 3.92 11.67 -5.47
N PRO A 303 2.70 11.73 -4.91
CA PRO A 303 1.72 12.74 -5.31
C PRO A 303 2.25 14.15 -5.04
N LYS A 304 1.63 15.16 -5.66
CA LYS A 304 1.92 16.56 -5.32
C LYS A 304 1.49 16.83 -3.88
N GLU A 305 2.27 17.64 -3.17
CA GLU A 305 2.00 18.00 -1.78
C GLU A 305 0.56 18.51 -1.62
N THR A 306 -0.11 18.03 -0.58
CA THR A 306 -1.49 18.44 -0.30
C THR A 306 -1.53 19.87 0.25
N LYS A 307 -2.68 20.55 0.10
CA LYS A 307 -2.89 21.89 0.71
C LYS A 307 -2.57 21.90 2.22
N LYS A 308 -2.82 20.79 2.92
CA LYS A 308 -2.53 20.64 4.35
C LYS A 308 -1.03 20.61 4.64
N GLU A 309 -0.25 19.90 3.84
CA GLU A 309 1.22 19.85 3.97
C GLU A 309 1.86 21.18 3.61
N ILE A 310 1.37 21.83 2.55
CA ILE A 310 1.80 23.17 2.17
C ILE A 310 1.50 24.17 3.29
N ALA A 311 0.31 24.10 3.91
CA ALA A 311 -0.05 24.94 5.05
C ALA A 311 0.78 24.63 6.30
N LYS A 312 1.11 23.36 6.57
CA LYS A 312 2.01 22.99 7.67
C LYS A 312 3.44 23.53 7.45
N ARG A 313 3.91 23.52 6.20
CA ARG A 313 5.21 24.10 5.82
C ARG A 313 5.20 25.63 5.93
N GLY A 314 4.16 26.28 5.40
CA GLY A 314 4.00 27.73 5.43
C GLY A 314 3.52 28.29 6.77
N GLY A 315 3.05 27.43 7.67
CA GLY A 315 2.58 27.78 9.01
C GLY A 315 3.69 27.87 10.05
N GLY A 316 4.91 27.44 9.72
CA GLY A 316 6.10 27.91 10.42
C GLY A 316 6.26 29.41 10.19
N ARG A 317 6.72 30.14 11.21
CA ARG A 317 7.06 31.57 11.09
C ARG A 317 7.75 31.83 9.75
N ARG A 318 7.35 32.90 9.05
CA ARG A 318 7.92 33.30 7.75
C ARG A 318 9.45 33.36 7.86
N ASP A 319 10.10 32.25 7.54
CA ASP A 319 11.51 32.22 7.23
C ASP A 319 11.65 33.05 5.96
N THR A 320 12.29 34.20 6.09
CA THR A 320 12.50 35.11 4.97
C THR A 320 13.59 34.50 4.09
N THR A 321 13.17 33.86 3.00
CA THR A 321 14.09 33.42 1.95
C THR A 321 14.35 34.59 1.02
N PHE A 322 15.61 34.97 0.88
CA PHE A 322 16.04 36.04 0.00
C PHE A 322 17.26 35.55 -0.79
N GLY A 323 17.22 35.69 -2.12
CA GLY A 323 18.33 35.28 -2.98
C GLY A 323 18.60 33.77 -3.04
N GLY A 324 17.80 32.93 -2.39
CA GLY A 324 18.07 31.49 -2.26
C GLY A 324 18.74 31.12 -0.94
N ASP A 325 18.98 32.12 -0.07
CA ASP A 325 19.49 31.91 1.29
C ASP A 325 18.37 32.15 2.32
N GLU A 326 18.46 31.42 3.43
CA GLU A 326 17.52 31.52 4.55
C GLU A 326 18.01 32.56 5.55
N TRP A 327 17.32 33.69 5.61
CA TRP A 327 17.54 34.67 6.67
C TRP A 327 16.64 34.32 7.84
N ARG A 328 17.24 33.79 8.91
CA ARG A 328 16.54 33.55 10.18
C ARG A 328 16.72 34.76 11.09
N GLY A 329 15.69 35.08 11.88
CA GLY A 329 15.81 36.12 12.89
C GLY A 329 16.92 35.78 13.89
N LEU A 330 17.86 36.71 14.10
CA LEU A 330 19.05 36.53 14.97
C LEU A 330 18.69 35.96 16.35
N THR A 331 17.52 36.32 16.88
CA THR A 331 17.05 35.89 18.20
C THR A 331 16.75 34.39 18.33
N GLU A 332 16.36 33.69 17.25
CA GLU A 332 15.88 32.30 17.36
C GLU A 332 17.05 31.29 17.31
N GLY A 333 18.19 31.69 16.76
CA GLY A 333 19.40 30.87 16.65
C GLY A 333 20.45 31.16 17.73
N ALA A 334 20.54 32.41 18.20
CA ALA A 334 21.61 32.87 19.09
C ALA A 334 21.66 32.13 20.43
N ASP A 335 20.50 31.93 21.09
CA ASP A 335 20.45 31.25 22.39
C ASP A 335 20.96 29.79 22.32
N ARG A 336 20.77 29.12 21.17
CA ARG A 336 21.29 27.76 20.96
C ARG A 336 22.80 27.76 20.77
N ILE A 337 23.32 28.70 20.00
CA ILE A 337 24.77 28.90 19.82
C ILE A 337 25.41 29.19 21.18
N GLU A 338 24.79 30.05 21.97
CA GLU A 338 25.22 30.36 23.33
C GLU A 338 25.22 29.12 24.24
N ARG A 339 24.15 28.31 24.24
CA ARG A 339 24.10 27.07 25.03
C ARG A 339 25.16 26.05 24.61
N LEU A 340 25.40 25.90 23.31
CA LEU A 340 26.42 24.98 22.76
C LEU A 340 27.83 25.44 23.13
N THR A 341 28.13 26.73 22.99
CA THR A 341 29.44 27.31 23.31
C THR A 341 29.72 27.35 24.81
N ARG A 342 28.70 27.58 25.65
CA ARG A 342 28.82 27.50 27.12
C ARG A 342 29.08 26.08 27.61
N ARG A 343 28.38 25.06 27.06
CA ARG A 343 28.60 23.65 27.44
C ARG A 343 30.02 23.19 27.11
N ALA A 344 30.59 23.64 26.00
CA ALA A 344 32.00 23.36 25.68
C ALA A 344 32.99 23.94 26.71
N LYS A 345 32.62 25.02 27.42
CA LYS A 345 33.47 25.70 28.40
C LYS A 345 33.26 25.26 29.87
N SER A 346 32.07 24.78 30.26
CA SER A 346 31.70 24.72 31.70
C SER A 346 31.90 23.38 32.44
N GLY A 347 32.35 22.29 31.81
CA GLY A 347 32.15 20.95 32.39
C GLY A 347 33.36 20.19 32.99
N GLY A 348 34.59 20.71 32.91
CA GLY A 348 35.77 19.95 33.35
C GLY A 348 36.22 20.29 34.77
N ALA A 349 36.39 19.27 35.63
CA ALA A 349 37.19 19.39 36.86
C ALA A 349 38.56 20.00 36.54
N ALA A 350 39.19 20.72 37.47
CA ALA A 350 40.47 21.39 37.21
C ALA A 350 41.55 20.42 36.65
N LEU A 351 41.49 19.15 37.05
CA LEU A 351 42.33 18.07 36.53
C LEU A 351 42.05 17.77 35.05
N GLU A 352 40.80 17.69 34.61
CA GLU A 352 40.45 17.50 33.19
C GLU A 352 40.82 18.72 32.36
N LYS A 353 40.64 19.93 32.89
CA LYS A 353 41.09 21.18 32.24
C LYS A 353 42.62 21.19 32.09
N SER A 354 43.35 20.68 33.09
CA SER A 354 44.81 20.53 33.03
C SER A 354 45.25 19.43 32.06
N ARG A 355 44.52 18.31 31.98
CA ARG A 355 44.83 17.22 31.05
C ARG A 355 44.55 17.58 29.59
N LYS A 356 43.50 18.36 29.33
CA LYS A 356 43.16 18.86 27.98
C LYS A 356 44.16 19.91 27.48
N ARG A 357 44.76 20.69 28.38
CA ARG A 357 45.93 21.51 28.05
C ARG A 357 47.15 20.58 28.05
N LYS A 358 47.42 19.91 26.93
CA LYS A 358 48.74 19.30 26.73
C LYS A 358 49.80 20.36 27.05
N ALA A 359 50.77 20.01 27.89
CA ALA A 359 51.93 20.83 28.17
C ALA A 359 52.75 20.96 26.88
N ASN A 360 52.37 21.90 26.02
CA ASN A 360 53.19 22.28 24.89
C ASN A 360 54.13 23.40 25.33
N GLU A 361 55.40 23.25 24.96
CA GLU A 361 56.57 24.08 25.25
C GLU A 361 56.25 25.54 25.60
N ARG A 362 56.20 25.83 26.90
CA ARG A 362 56.58 27.15 27.40
C ARG A 362 58.09 27.13 27.60
N SER A 363 58.79 27.68 26.61
CA SER A 363 60.15 28.20 26.70
C SER A 363 60.18 29.41 27.65
N ASP A 364 59.82 29.20 28.90
CA ASP A 364 60.07 30.11 30.01
C ASP A 364 60.56 29.22 31.15
N GLY A 365 61.87 29.21 31.35
CA GLY A 365 62.64 28.25 32.13
C GLY A 365 62.39 28.24 33.64
N ALA A 366 61.15 28.24 34.10
CA ALA A 366 60.80 27.85 35.46
C ALA A 366 60.62 26.33 35.51
N GLY A 367 61.73 25.61 35.33
CA GLY A 367 61.77 24.16 35.41
C GLY A 367 61.25 23.67 36.76
N MET A 368 60.66 22.47 36.76
CA MET A 368 60.17 21.72 37.94
C MET A 368 61.11 21.79 39.18
N GLY A 369 62.41 21.98 38.95
CA GLY A 369 63.41 22.25 39.98
C GLY A 369 63.11 23.47 40.87
N GLU A 370 62.57 24.58 40.35
CA GLU A 370 62.24 25.75 41.19
C GLU A 370 61.16 25.44 42.22
N MET A 371 60.17 24.62 41.86
CA MET A 371 59.09 24.23 42.77
C MET A 371 59.62 23.27 43.85
N PHE A 372 60.59 22.44 43.49
CA PHE A 372 61.30 21.56 44.40
C PHE A 372 62.22 22.34 45.34
N ASP A 373 62.95 23.34 44.83
CA ASP A 373 63.82 24.22 45.62
C ASP A 373 63.00 25.13 46.54
N LYS A 374 61.84 25.62 46.10
CA LYS A 374 60.88 26.36 46.94
C LYS A 374 60.33 25.48 48.07
N ARG A 375 60.04 24.20 47.81
CA ARG A 375 59.64 23.23 48.86
C ARG A 375 60.81 22.90 49.78
N ARG A 376 62.00 22.70 49.24
CA ARG A 376 63.21 22.40 50.01
C ARG A 376 63.56 23.54 50.95
N LYS A 377 63.56 24.79 50.45
CA LYS A 377 63.75 26.00 51.27
C LYS A 377 62.67 26.14 52.37
N LYS A 378 61.42 25.79 52.09
CA LYS A 378 60.35 25.75 53.11
C LYS A 378 60.56 24.66 54.16
N ILE A 379 61.10 23.52 53.78
CA ILE A 379 61.40 22.42 54.71
C ILE A 379 62.65 22.74 55.55
N ASP A 380 63.68 23.32 54.94
CA ASP A 380 64.92 23.71 55.63
C ASP A 380 64.68 24.87 56.61
N THR A 381 63.75 25.78 56.30
CA THR A 381 63.30 26.82 57.24
C THR A 381 62.47 26.28 58.39
N TRP A 382 61.84 25.11 58.24
CA TRP A 382 61.12 24.43 59.33
C TRP A 382 62.04 23.58 60.21
N LYS A 383 63.23 23.24 59.73
CA LYS A 383 64.25 22.47 60.46
C LYS A 383 65.26 23.35 61.22
N ARG A 384 65.11 24.68 61.19
CA ARG A 384 65.86 25.62 62.03
C ARG A 384 65.04 26.08 63.21
#